data_AF-A0A3A4WQL2-F1
#
_entry.id   AF-A0A3A4WQL2-F1
#
_cell.length_a   1.000
_cell.length_b   1.000
_cell.length_c   1.000
_cell.angle_alpha   90.00
_cell.angle_beta   90.00
_cell.angle_gamma   90.00
#
_symmetry.space_group_name_H-M   'P 1'
#
loop_
_entity.id
_entity.type
_entity.pdbx_description
1 polymer ?
#
loop_
_entity_poly.entity_id
_entity_poly.type
_entity_poly.pdbx_seq_one_letter_code
_entity_poly.pdbx_strand_id
1 'polypeptide(L)'
;MLAALQCSNVEIAAFFGCDEGTIRKRFSEELTKGRQNGKISLRRKQWEAAKNGNVTMLIWLGKQWLGQSDKQDIAGETESETALVKTADAGASGMLATTVVSRREHGTCFHFWTNR
;
A
#
# COMPACT_ATOMS: atom_id res chain seq x y z
N MET A 1 -25.48 18.67 3.48
CA MET A 1 -26.05 17.60 2.62
C MET A 1 -25.52 16.25 3.08
N LEU A 2 -26.39 15.26 3.31
CA LEU A 2 -26.03 13.94 3.86
C LEU A 2 -24.99 13.17 3.02
N ALA A 3 -24.96 13.40 1.71
CA ALA A 3 -23.93 12.84 0.82
C ALA A 3 -22.48 13.24 1.21
N ALA A 4 -22.28 14.39 1.86
CA ALA A 4 -20.96 14.79 2.35
C ALA A 4 -20.49 13.99 3.57
N LEU A 5 -21.42 13.34 4.27
CA LEU A 5 -21.12 12.39 5.34
C LEU A 5 -20.88 10.97 4.81
N GLN A 6 -20.85 10.79 3.48
CA GLN A 6 -20.74 9.50 2.80
C GLN A 6 -21.88 8.52 3.14
N CYS A 7 -23.08 9.01 3.49
CA CYS A 7 -24.27 8.17 3.60
C CYS A 7 -24.64 7.54 2.25
N SER A 8 -25.21 6.34 2.30
CA SER A 8 -25.76 5.63 1.14
C SER A 8 -27.01 6.33 0.61
N ASN A 9 -27.35 6.07 -0.66
CA ASN A 9 -28.54 6.65 -1.25
C ASN A 9 -29.84 6.18 -0.57
N VAL A 10 -29.84 4.95 -0.03
CA VAL A 10 -30.98 4.38 0.73
C VAL A 10 -31.20 5.16 2.03
N GLU A 11 -30.13 5.43 2.79
CA GLU A 11 -30.23 6.23 4.02
C GLU A 11 -30.68 7.66 3.73
N ILE A 12 -30.16 8.26 2.65
CA ILE A 12 -30.58 9.59 2.21
C ILE A 12 -32.07 9.59 1.85
N ALA A 13 -32.51 8.59 1.09
CA ALA A 13 -33.91 8.46 0.67
C ALA A 13 -34.85 8.25 1.88
N ALA A 14 -34.45 7.39 2.82
CA ALA A 14 -35.17 7.16 4.07
C ALA A 14 -35.28 8.43 4.92
N PHE A 15 -34.20 9.21 5.03
CA PHE A 15 -34.21 10.48 5.76
C PHE A 15 -35.19 11.50 5.17
N PHE A 16 -35.28 11.55 3.83
CA PHE A 16 -36.19 12.46 3.13
C PHE A 16 -37.59 11.87 2.88
N GLY A 17 -37.86 10.64 3.29
CA GLY A 17 -39.15 9.97 3.09
C GLY A 17 -39.52 9.78 1.62
N CYS A 18 -38.53 9.50 0.77
CA CYS A 18 -38.73 9.32 -0.67
C CYS A 18 -38.11 8.00 -1.17
N ASP A 19 -38.45 7.61 -2.40
CA ASP A 19 -37.86 6.44 -3.04
C ASP A 19 -36.39 6.67 -3.43
N GLU A 20 -35.55 5.64 -3.29
CA GLU A 20 -34.12 5.69 -3.63
C GLU A 20 -33.89 6.06 -5.11
N GLY A 21 -34.77 5.60 -6.00
CA GLY A 21 -34.73 5.91 -7.41
C GLY A 21 -34.91 7.40 -7.69
N THR A 22 -35.68 8.12 -6.85
CA THR A 22 -35.84 9.57 -6.96
C THR A 22 -34.53 10.28 -6.68
N ILE A 23 -33.85 9.89 -5.59
CA ILE A 23 -32.54 10.43 -5.20
C ILE A 23 -31.50 10.18 -6.30
N ARG A 24 -31.44 8.96 -6.84
CA ARG A 24 -30.46 8.59 -7.88
C ARG A 24 -30.69 9.32 -9.20
N LYS A 25 -31.95 9.51 -9.62
CA LYS A 25 -32.30 10.08 -10.93
C LYS A 25 -32.29 11.60 -10.94
N ARG A 26 -32.83 12.24 -9.89
CA ARG A 26 -33.06 13.69 -9.87
C ARG A 26 -31.96 14.49 -9.21
N PHE A 27 -31.14 13.87 -8.35
CA PHE A 27 -30.15 14.56 -7.53
C PHE A 27 -28.73 14.00 -7.71
N SER A 28 -28.44 13.37 -8.85
CA SER A 28 -27.15 12.70 -9.12
C SER A 28 -25.96 13.67 -9.05
N GLU A 29 -26.13 14.88 -9.55
CA GLU A 29 -25.09 15.92 -9.55
C GLU A 29 -24.80 16.40 -8.13
N GLU A 30 -25.84 16.69 -7.35
CA GLU A 30 -25.71 17.11 -5.96
C GLU A 30 -25.13 16.01 -5.09
N LEU A 31 -25.50 14.74 -5.32
CA LEU A 31 -24.90 13.59 -4.64
C LEU A 31 -23.41 13.51 -4.93
N THR A 32 -23.02 13.69 -6.19
CA THR A 32 -21.61 13.65 -6.61
C THR A 32 -20.84 14.80 -5.95
N LYS A 33 -21.36 16.04 -6.05
CA LYS A 33 -20.77 17.22 -5.42
C LYS A 33 -20.67 17.07 -3.90
N GLY A 34 -21.71 16.57 -3.26
CA GLY A 34 -21.76 16.29 -1.83
C GLY A 34 -20.67 15.29 -1.42
N ARG A 35 -20.56 14.17 -2.14
CA ARG A 35 -19.52 13.15 -1.87
C ARG A 35 -18.11 13.71 -2.05
N GLN A 36 -17.86 14.53 -3.07
CA GLN A 36 -16.56 15.19 -3.26
C GLN A 36 -16.25 16.15 -2.11
N ASN A 37 -17.23 16.95 -1.68
CA ASN A 37 -17.09 17.84 -0.52
C ASN A 37 -16.77 17.06 0.76
N GLY A 38 -17.38 15.89 0.96
CA GLY A 38 -17.06 15.00 2.06
C GLY A 38 -15.61 14.54 2.05
N LYS A 39 -15.09 14.13 0.88
CA LYS A 39 -13.67 13.74 0.71
C LYS A 39 -12.71 14.90 0.99
N ILE A 40 -13.05 16.12 0.57
CA ILE A 40 -12.26 17.32 0.85
C ILE A 40 -12.24 17.60 2.36
N SER A 41 -13.40 17.54 3.02
CA SER A 41 -13.51 17.73 4.48
C SER A 41 -12.68 16.70 5.25
N LEU A 42 -12.71 15.43 4.82
CA LEU A 42 -11.92 14.36 5.44
C LEU A 42 -10.42 14.64 5.34
N ARG A 43 -9.91 15.07 4.17
CA ARG A 43 -8.50 15.47 4.03
C ARG A 43 -8.11 16.60 4.96
N ARG A 44 -8.98 17.62 5.11
CA ARG A 44 -8.73 18.72 6.05
C ARG A 44 -8.62 18.20 7.49
N LYS A 45 -9.50 17.28 7.89
CA LYS A 45 -9.44 16.66 9.22
C LYS A 45 -8.18 15.80 9.41
N GLN A 46 -7.73 15.07 8.39
CA GLN A 46 -6.46 14.34 8.43
C GLN A 46 -5.29 15.28 8.71
N TRP A 47 -5.24 16.45 8.05
CA TRP A 47 -4.20 17.47 8.29
C TRP A 47 -4.23 18.06 9.69
N GLU A 48 -5.42 18.36 10.23
CA GLU A 48 -5.54 18.89 11.59
C GLU A 48 -5.22 17.83 12.66
N ALA A 49 -5.66 16.59 12.47
CA ALA A 49 -5.39 15.51 13.43
C ALA A 49 -3.92 15.10 13.46
N ALA A 50 -3.20 15.24 12.34
CA ALA A 50 -1.75 15.04 12.31
C ALA A 50 -1.00 15.99 13.27
N LYS A 51 -1.60 17.14 13.62
CA LYS A 51 -1.04 18.10 14.59
C LYS A 51 -1.37 17.73 16.05
N ASN A 52 -2.52 17.08 16.30
CA ASN A 52 -3.10 16.94 17.65
C ASN A 52 -3.18 15.49 18.20
N GLY A 53 -2.91 14.45 17.39
CA GLY A 53 -2.55 13.12 17.92
C GLY A 53 -3.63 12.02 18.03
N ASN A 54 -4.85 12.19 17.52
CA ASN A 54 -5.84 11.08 17.42
C ASN A 54 -6.22 10.82 15.95
N VAL A 55 -5.52 9.87 15.32
CA VAL A 55 -5.48 9.74 13.84
C VAL A 55 -6.02 8.39 13.33
N THR A 56 -6.15 7.37 14.17
CA THR A 56 -6.48 5.99 13.76
C THR A 56 -7.77 5.91 12.94
N MET A 57 -8.84 6.55 13.41
CA MET A 57 -10.12 6.56 12.70
C MET A 57 -10.03 7.32 11.37
N LEU A 58 -9.22 8.37 11.31
CA LEU A 58 -9.04 9.18 10.09
C LEU A 58 -8.20 8.48 9.04
N ILE A 59 -7.23 7.63 9.44
CA ILE A 59 -6.47 6.77 8.54
C ILE A 59 -7.42 5.73 7.93
N TRP A 60 -8.24 5.08 8.76
CA TRP A 60 -9.21 4.09 8.26
C TRP A 60 -10.20 4.70 7.25
N LEU A 61 -10.79 5.86 7.59
CA LEU A 61 -11.67 6.58 6.67
C LEU A 61 -10.94 7.05 5.39
N GLY A 62 -9.67 7.42 5.51
CA GLY A 62 -8.81 7.78 4.39
C GLY A 62 -8.63 6.63 3.40
N LYS A 63 -8.34 5.44 3.91
CA LYS A 63 -8.25 4.23 3.09
C LYS A 63 -9.57 3.97 2.35
N GLN A 64 -10.68 4.05 3.09
CA GLN A 64 -11.98 3.66 2.55
C GLN A 64 -12.57 4.64 1.54
N TRP A 65 -12.42 5.94 1.76
CA TRP A 65 -13.08 6.95 0.93
C TRP A 65 -12.14 7.74 0.00
N LEU A 66 -10.84 7.77 0.33
CA LEU A 66 -9.81 8.47 -0.47
C LEU A 66 -8.93 7.52 -1.28
N GLY A 67 -9.06 6.20 -1.10
CA GLY A 67 -8.23 5.21 -1.81
C GLY A 67 -6.78 5.22 -1.37
N GLN A 68 -6.50 5.68 -0.14
CA GLN A 68 -5.16 5.62 0.44
C GLN A 68 -4.82 4.15 0.75
N SER A 69 -3.57 3.77 0.52
CA SER A 69 -3.05 2.43 0.83
C SER A 69 -1.71 2.53 1.54
N ASP A 70 -1.44 1.57 2.42
CA ASP A 70 -0.13 1.45 3.04
C ASP A 70 0.78 0.67 2.09
N LYS A 71 2.03 1.11 1.96
CA LYS A 71 3.08 0.31 1.35
C LYS A 71 3.80 -0.48 2.43
N GLN A 72 3.99 -1.76 2.18
CA GLN A 72 4.82 -2.65 3.00
C GLN A 72 6.00 -3.07 2.13
N ASP A 73 7.20 -2.59 2.45
CA ASP A 73 8.43 -3.04 1.79
C ASP A 73 8.87 -4.34 2.46
N ILE A 74 8.57 -5.47 1.83
CA ILE A 74 9.06 -6.78 2.29
C ILE A 74 10.46 -6.96 1.70
N ALA A 75 11.49 -6.66 2.50
CA ALA A 75 12.85 -7.06 2.19
C ALA A 75 12.97 -8.58 2.37
N GLY A 76 12.67 -9.33 1.33
CA GLY A 76 12.89 -10.76 1.30
C GLY A 76 14.37 -11.05 1.08
N GLU A 77 15.12 -11.27 2.16
CA GLU A 77 16.38 -12.02 2.07
C GLU A 77 16.01 -13.45 1.68
N THR A 78 16.12 -13.74 0.38
CA THR A 78 15.88 -15.09 -0.13
C THR A 78 17.16 -15.86 0.13
N GLU A 79 17.27 -16.50 1.29
CA GLU A 79 18.29 -17.52 1.50
C GLU A 79 17.98 -18.68 0.55
N SER A 80 18.66 -18.70 -0.60
CA SER A 80 18.60 -19.81 -1.54
C SER A 80 19.25 -21.02 -0.89
N GLU A 81 18.43 -21.89 -0.32
CA GLU A 81 18.84 -23.23 0.11
C GLU A 81 19.31 -24.00 -1.13
N THR A 82 20.62 -24.02 -1.35
CA THR A 82 21.24 -24.84 -2.40
C THR A 82 21.27 -26.28 -1.91
N ALA A 83 20.27 -27.06 -2.32
CA ALA A 83 20.27 -28.50 -2.14
C ALA A 83 21.49 -29.11 -2.85
N LEU A 84 22.55 -29.41 -2.09
CA LEU A 84 23.65 -30.26 -2.51
C LEU A 84 23.14 -31.71 -2.64
N VAL A 85 22.63 -32.06 -3.82
CA VAL A 85 22.59 -33.46 -4.26
C VAL A 85 24.02 -33.85 -4.64
N LYS A 86 24.66 -34.70 -3.85
CA LYS A 86 25.78 -35.52 -4.31
C LYS A 86 25.44 -36.99 -4.10
N THR A 87 25.21 -37.64 -5.24
CA THR A 87 25.18 -39.08 -5.43
C THR A 87 26.45 -39.71 -4.84
N ALA A 88 26.29 -40.86 -4.22
CA ALA A 88 27.39 -41.75 -3.89
C ALA A 88 28.18 -42.07 -5.15
N ASP A 89 29.52 -42.11 -5.06
CA ASP A 89 30.38 -43.08 -5.74
C ASP A 89 31.82 -43.00 -5.18
N ALA A 90 32.45 -44.17 -5.16
CA ALA A 90 33.65 -44.53 -4.41
C ALA A 90 34.98 -44.04 -5.03
N GLY A 91 36.02 -43.92 -4.19
CA GLY A 91 37.40 -44.23 -4.61
C GLY A 91 38.48 -43.15 -4.44
N ALA A 92 39.41 -43.43 -3.52
CA ALA A 92 40.86 -43.15 -3.54
C ALA A 92 41.41 -41.71 -3.72
N SER A 93 42.05 -41.23 -2.63
CA SER A 93 43.36 -40.55 -2.55
C SER A 93 43.62 -39.31 -3.43
N GLY A 94 43.75 -38.14 -2.78
CA GLY A 94 44.53 -37.01 -3.33
C GLY A 94 43.96 -35.61 -3.06
N MET A 95 44.57 -34.90 -2.11
CA MET A 95 44.77 -33.44 -2.03
C MET A 95 43.72 -32.54 -2.72
N LEU A 96 42.75 -32.03 -1.96
CA LEU A 96 41.76 -31.04 -2.42
C LEU A 96 42.42 -29.67 -2.64
N ALA A 97 42.78 -29.36 -3.88
CA ALA A 97 42.96 -27.98 -4.32
C ALA A 97 41.61 -27.47 -4.86
N THR A 98 40.80 -26.85 -3.99
CA THR A 98 39.60 -26.13 -4.44
C THR A 98 40.04 -24.78 -5.01
N THR A 99 40.25 -24.72 -6.32
CA THR A 99 40.40 -23.43 -7.02
C THR A 99 39.04 -22.72 -7.02
N VAL A 100 38.90 -21.66 -6.22
CA VAL A 100 37.76 -20.74 -6.30
C VAL A 100 37.93 -19.89 -7.57
N VAL A 101 37.26 -20.27 -8.66
CA VAL A 101 37.08 -19.38 -9.81
C VAL A 101 36.00 -18.37 -9.45
N SER A 102 36.43 -17.20 -8.98
CA SER A 102 35.56 -16.02 -8.88
C SER A 102 35.31 -15.48 -10.30
N ARG A 103 34.10 -15.66 -10.81
CA ARG A 103 33.62 -14.99 -12.02
C ARG A 103 33.30 -13.54 -11.67
N ARG A 104 34.05 -12.60 -12.25
CA ARG A 104 33.72 -11.17 -12.26
C ARG A 104 32.56 -10.95 -13.22
N GLU A 105 31.47 -10.34 -12.74
CA GLU A 105 30.53 -9.67 -13.61
C GLU A 105 30.67 -8.16 -13.42
N HIS A 106 31.16 -7.55 -14.50
CA HIS A 106 31.02 -6.16 -14.95
C HIS A 106 29.79 -5.49 -14.31
N GLY A 107 29.85 -4.34 -13.67
CA GLY A 107 30.64 -3.15 -13.92
C GLY A 107 29.68 -1.97 -13.79
N THR A 108 29.95 -1.04 -12.87
CA THR A 108 29.74 0.42 -12.96
C THR A 108 29.77 1.02 -11.55
N CYS A 109 30.89 1.67 -11.25
CA CYS A 109 31.08 2.86 -10.42
C CYS A 109 30.06 3.14 -9.28
N PHE A 110 30.41 2.75 -8.05
CA PHE A 110 29.87 3.40 -6.86
C PHE A 110 30.69 4.66 -6.56
N HIS A 111 30.05 5.84 -6.61
CA HIS A 111 30.58 7.05 -5.99
C HIS A 111 30.59 6.83 -4.47
N PHE A 112 31.77 6.57 -3.93
CA PHE A 112 31.99 6.48 -2.49
C PHE A 112 32.19 7.91 -1.96
N TRP A 113 31.19 8.44 -1.25
CA TRP A 113 31.36 9.64 -0.44
C TRP A 113 31.64 9.22 1.00
N THR A 114 32.88 9.32 1.45
CA THR A 114 33.20 9.49 2.87
C THR A 114 34.37 10.45 3.05
N ASN A 115 34.01 11.62 3.58
CA ASN A 115 34.77 12.55 4.42
C ASN A 115 36.27 12.27 4.64
N ARG A 116 37.12 13.11 4.04
CA ARG A 116 38.35 13.64 4.65
C ARG A 116 38.50 15.10 4.24
#